data_AF-A0A1J3HY23-F1
#
_entry.id   AF-A0A1J3HY23-F1
#
_cell.length_a   1.000
_cell.length_b   1.000
_cell.length_c   1.000
_cell.angle_alpha   90.00
_cell.angle_beta   90.00
_cell.angle_gamma   90.00
#
_symmetry.space_group_name_H-M   'P 1'
#
loop_
_entity.id
_entity.type
_entity.pdbx_description
1 polymer ?
#
loop_
_entity_poly.entity_id
_entity_poly.type
_entity_poly.pdbx_seq_one_letter_code
_entity_poly.pdbx_strand_id
1 'polypeptide(L)' 'KIVKELAGGKYSVHYVDYGNSEVVTKASISLLPENLKAIKSSLYRCSLYGVDSISAEGLSIIKDYLNVELKAEFKE' A
#
# COMPACT_ATOMS: atom_id res chain seq x y z
N LYS A 1 3.84 -9.01 -0.85
CA LYS A 1 4.17 -9.32 -2.26
C LYS A 1 5.41 -8.53 -2.68
N ILE A 2 6.41 -9.18 -3.28
CA ILE A 2 7.54 -8.46 -3.90
C ILE A 2 7.05 -7.91 -5.25
N VAL A 3 7.19 -6.60 -5.46
CA VAL A 3 6.76 -5.91 -6.68
C VAL A 3 7.94 -5.69 -7.61
N LYS A 4 9.12 -5.39 -7.07
CA LYS A 4 10.33 -5.10 -7.85
C LYS A 4 11.59 -5.37 -7.04
N GLU A 5 12.59 -5.98 -7.68
CA GLU A 5 13.97 -6.00 -7.17
C GLU A 5 14.70 -4.72 -7.57
N LEU A 6 15.43 -4.13 -6.62
CA LEU A 6 16.18 -2.90 -6.76
C LEU A 6 17.68 -3.18 -6.61
N ALA A 7 18.51 -2.24 -7.03
CA ALA A 7 19.95 -2.33 -6.86
C ALA A 7 20.35 -2.45 -5.37
N GLY A 8 21.45 -3.15 -5.10
CA GLY A 8 22.01 -3.28 -3.76
C GLY A 8 21.24 -4.25 -2.84
N GLY A 9 20.56 -5.25 -3.40
CA GLY A 9 19.85 -6.28 -2.60
C GLY A 9 18.62 -5.75 -1.86
N LYS A 10 18.02 -4.68 -2.39
CA LYS A 10 16.79 -4.07 -1.89
C LYS A 10 15.60 -4.50 -2.72
N TYR A 11 14.43 -4.53 -2.11
CA TYR A 11 13.20 -4.99 -2.76
C TYR A 11 12.08 -4.03 -2.40
N SER A 12 11.32 -3.61 -3.42
CA SER A 12 10.03 -2.95 -3.20
C SER A 12 8.98 -4.02 -2.90
N VAL A 13 8.40 -3.96 -1.72
CA VAL A 13 7.35 -4.85 -1.26
C VAL A 13 6.03 -4.10 -1.10
N HIS A 14 4.93 -4.79 -1.39
CA HIS A 14 3.58 -4.33 -1.12
C HIS A 14 2.93 -5.28 -0.12
N TYR A 15 2.46 -4.75 1.00
CA TYR A 15 1.81 -5.51 2.06
C TYR A 15 0.34 -5.71 1.70
N VAL A 16 -0.02 -6.93 1.29
CA VAL A 16 -1.33 -7.19 0.65
C VAL A 16 -2.51 -7.04 1.61
N ASP A 17 -2.28 -7.15 2.92
CA ASP A 17 -3.34 -7.01 3.93
C ASP A 17 -3.51 -5.56 4.42
N TYR A 18 -2.50 -4.71 4.22
CA TYR A 18 -2.45 -3.34 4.73
C TYR A 18 -2.46 -2.27 3.63
N GLY A 19 -2.02 -2.60 2.41
CA GLY A 19 -2.03 -1.72 1.24
C GLY A 19 -0.83 -0.79 1.14
N ASN A 20 -0.04 -0.63 2.19
CA ASN A 20 1.20 0.14 2.14
C ASN A 20 2.31 -0.60 1.38
N SER A 21 3.36 0.13 1.01
CA SER A 21 4.54 -0.42 0.34
C SER A 21 5.81 0.13 0.98
N GLU A 22 6.87 -0.66 0.96
CA GLU A 22 8.15 -0.30 1.58
C GLU A 22 9.32 -0.82 0.72
N VAL A 23 10.50 -0.24 0.93
CA VAL A 23 11.76 -0.80 0.43
C VAL A 23 12.48 -1.52 1.56
N VAL A 24 12.60 -2.84 1.45
CA VAL A 24 13.22 -3.70 2.46
C VAL A 24 14.47 -4.39 1.91
N THR A 25 15.26 -4.99 2.79
CA THR A 25 16.41 -5.83 2.39
C THR A 25 16.03 -7.29 2.25
N LYS A 26 16.89 -8.09 1.61
CA LYS A 26 16.69 -9.55 1.51
C LYS A 26 16.51 -10.24 2.87
N ALA A 27 17.18 -9.76 3.92
CA ALA A 27 17.10 -10.34 5.26
C ALA A 27 15.70 -10.22 5.89
N SER A 28 14.90 -9.26 5.43
CA SER A 28 13.52 -9.03 5.88
C SER A 28 12.48 -9.82 5.07
N ILE A 29 12.91 -10.65 4.12
CA ILE A 29 12.02 -11.38 3.20
C ILE A 29 12.14 -12.87 3.47
N SER A 30 11.00 -13.56 3.44
CA SER A 30 10.92 -15.02 3.56
C SER A 30 9.93 -15.58 2.55
N LEU A 31 10.09 -16.86 2.21
CA LEU A 31 9.13 -17.58 1.39
C LEU A 31 7.79 -17.66 2.12
N LEU A 32 6.70 -17.37 1.42
CA LEU A 32 5.35 -17.46 1.98
C LEU A 32 4.95 -18.93 2.12
N PRO A 33 4.67 -19.42 3.35
CA PRO A 33 4.20 -20.79 3.56
C PRO A 33 2.91 -21.10 2.80
N GLU A 34 2.77 -22.32 2.27
CA GLU A 34 1.61 -22.73 1.45
C GLU A 34 0.28 -22.55 2.17
N ASN A 35 0.23 -22.87 3.47
CA ASN A 35 -0.99 -22.73 4.27
C ASN A 35 -1.47 -21.28 4.41
N LEU A 36 -0.57 -20.29 4.25
CA LEU A 36 -0.93 -18.87 4.31
C LEU A 36 -1.36 -18.32 2.95
N LYS A 37 -1.06 -19.00 1.84
CA LYS A 37 -1.47 -18.55 0.49
C LYS A 37 -2.99 -18.61 0.28
N ALA A 38 -3.68 -19.47 1.02
CA ALA A 38 -5.14 -19.60 0.97
C ALA A 38 -5.87 -18.45 1.67
N ILE A 39 -5.17 -17.67 2.51
CA ILE A 39 -5.76 -16.53 3.23
C ILE A 39 -6.03 -15.43 2.21
N LYS A 40 -7.29 -15.02 2.10
CA LYS A 40 -7.67 -13.87 1.28
C LYS A 40 -7.18 -12.58 1.95
N SER A 41 -6.70 -11.65 1.14
CA SER A 41 -6.36 -10.31 1.61
C SER A 41 -7.56 -9.67 2.31
N SER A 42 -7.32 -9.11 3.49
CA SER A 42 -8.34 -8.37 4.26
C SER A 42 -8.44 -6.89 3.85
N LEU A 43 -7.80 -6.50 2.74
CA LEU A 43 -7.79 -5.13 2.26
C LEU A 43 -9.06 -4.82 1.47
N TYR A 44 -9.77 -3.78 1.90
CA TYR A 44 -10.91 -3.23 1.18
C TYR A 44 -10.50 -1.98 0.44
N ARG A 45 -10.73 -1.95 -0.87
CA ARG A 45 -10.59 -0.74 -1.67
C ARG A 45 -11.89 0.05 -1.58
N CYS A 46 -11.83 1.23 -0.98
CA CYS A 46 -12.96 2.14 -0.84
C CYS A 46 -12.65 3.52 -1.44
N SER A 47 -13.70 4.28 -1.73
CA SER A 47 -13.64 5.69 -2.10
C SER A 47 -14.58 6.49 -1.21
N LEU A 48 -14.29 7.77 -1.01
CA LEU A 48 -15.18 8.66 -0.26
C LEU A 48 -16.45 8.92 -1.08
N TYR A 49 -17.60 8.60 -0.51
CA TYR A 49 -18.89 8.79 -1.19
C TYR A 49 -19.18 10.29 -1.42
N GLY A 50 -19.65 10.64 -2.61
CA GLY A 50 -20.00 12.02 -2.98
C GLY A 50 -18.80 12.94 -3.23
N VAL A 51 -17.59 12.38 -3.38
CA VAL A 51 -16.37 13.14 -3.66
C VAL A 51 -15.74 12.64 -4.95
N ASP A 52 -16.00 13.37 -6.04
CA ASP A 52 -15.50 13.02 -7.37
C ASP A 52 -14.05 13.49 -7.57
N SER A 53 -13.66 14.59 -6.91
CA SER A 53 -12.28 15.09 -6.91
C SER A 53 -11.96 15.80 -5.60
N ILE A 54 -10.67 15.81 -5.26
CA ILE A 54 -10.11 16.50 -4.10
C ILE A 54 -8.97 17.39 -4.61
N SER A 55 -8.93 18.65 -4.16
CA SER A 55 -7.79 19.54 -4.43
C SER A 55 -6.56 19.12 -3.62
N ALA A 56 -5.38 19.61 -3.99
CA ALA A 56 -4.16 19.32 -3.25
C ALA A 56 -4.25 19.77 -1.77
N GLU A 57 -4.90 20.92 -1.53
CA GLU A 57 -5.14 21.46 -0.19
C GLU A 57 -6.10 20.58 0.60
N GLY A 58 -7.21 20.15 -0.03
CA GLY A 58 -8.15 19.21 0.57
C GLY A 58 -7.50 17.89 0.95
N LEU A 59 -6.58 17.39 0.11
CA LEU A 59 -5.81 16.18 0.41
C LEU A 59 -4.92 16.36 1.64
N SER A 60 -4.29 17.53 1.80
CA SER A 60 -3.47 17.84 2.98
C SER A 60 -4.31 17.81 4.26
N ILE A 61 -5.47 18.45 4.24
CA ILE A 61 -6.39 18.49 5.41
C ILE A 61 -6.78 17.06 5.80
N ILE A 62 -7.22 16.24 4.84
CA ILE A 62 -7.65 14.87 5.14
C ILE A 62 -6.49 14.03 5.72
N LYS A 63 -5.26 14.22 5.22
CA LYS A 63 -4.06 13.54 5.76
C LYS A 63 -3.83 13.91 7.23
N ASP A 64 -3.94 15.18 7.57
CA ASP A 64 -3.74 15.67 8.93
C ASP A 64 -4.81 15.11 9.90
N TYR A 65 -6.05 14.98 9.44
CA TYR A 65 -7.15 14.45 10.26
C TYR A 65 -7.10 12.93 10.48
N LEU A 66 -6.73 12.16 9.45
CA LEU A 66 -6.82 10.70 9.52
C LEU A 66 -5.60 10.05 10.18
N ASN A 67 -4.49 10.76 10.37
CA ASN A 67 -3.24 10.22 10.92
C ASN A 67 -2.81 8.88 10.25
N VAL A 68 -3.06 8.75 8.95
CA VAL A 68 -2.69 7.60 8.13
C VAL A 68 -2.01 8.06 6.85
N GLU A 69 -1.14 7.21 6.31
CA GLU A 69 -0.53 7.46 5.00
C GLU A 69 -1.59 7.25 3.90
N LEU A 70 -2.03 8.35 3.27
CA LEU A 70 -2.96 8.31 2.14
C LEU A 70 -2.21 8.33 0.82
N LYS A 71 -2.39 7.28 0.00
CA LYS A 71 -1.98 7.26 -1.41
C LYS A 71 -3.16 7.64 -2.29
N ALA A 72 -3.07 8.79 -2.94
CA ALA A 72 -4.00 9.18 -3.99
C ALA A 72 -3.60 8.48 -5.29
N GLU A 73 -4.49 7.67 -5.85
CA GLU A 73 -4.36 7.12 -7.20
C GLU A 73 -5.30 7.90 -8.11
N PHE A 74 -4.74 8.67 -9.04
CA PHE A 74 -5.52 9.29 -10.11
C PHE A 74 -5.68 8.25 -11.23
N LYS A 75 -6.92 7.92 -11.57
CA LYS A 75 -7.21 7.13 -12.77
C LYS A 75 -7.22 8.08 -13.95
N GLU A 76 -6.34 7.84 -14.93
CA GLU A 76 -6.46 8.39 -16.28
C GLU A 76 -7.73 7.85 -16.97
#